data_AF-A0A7W7RBK7-F1
#
_entry.id   AF-A0A7W7RBK7-F1
#
_cell.length_a   1.000
_cell.length_b   1.000
_cell.length_c   1.000
_cell.angle_alpha   90.00
_cell.angle_beta   90.00
_cell.angle_gamma   90.00
#
_symmetry.space_group_name_H-M   'P 1'
#
loop_
_entity.id
_entity.type
_entity.pdbx_description
1 polymer ?
#
loop_
_entity_poly.entity_id
_entity_poly.type
_entity_poly.pdbx_seq_one_letter_code
_entity_poly.pdbx_strand_id
1 'polypeptide(L)'
;MLAKAGGDIELSILPVAVSWHCALDGSLPRFQLTAAELTELGHQLYELLAQFRGYVAAKVGWDPESFLDPAELRNEWSAELNDGRLHGLVLCDKLHTELDLSTDYDVFQPGYRWIPYRGEEQSNLTAD
;
A
#
# COMPACT_ATOMS: atom_id res chain seq x y z
N MET A 1 10.02 4.23 -18.80
CA MET A 1 9.71 2.90 -19.40
C MET A 1 10.06 1.81 -18.41
N LEU A 2 9.36 1.77 -17.28
CA LEU A 2 9.24 0.55 -16.46
C LEU A 2 8.39 -0.51 -17.19
N ALA A 3 7.50 -0.08 -18.10
CA ALA A 3 6.69 -0.92 -19.01
C ALA A 3 7.47 -1.81 -20.02
N LYS A 4 8.80 -1.90 -19.92
CA LYS A 4 9.64 -2.74 -20.80
C LYS A 4 10.56 -3.72 -20.05
N ALA A 5 10.54 -3.73 -18.72
CA ALA A 5 11.15 -4.80 -17.95
C ALA A 5 10.17 -5.98 -17.89
N GLY A 6 10.67 -7.22 -17.87
CA GLY A 6 9.84 -8.42 -17.75
C GLY A 6 8.91 -8.36 -16.53
N GLY A 7 7.82 -9.15 -16.56
CA GLY A 7 6.72 -9.07 -15.61
C GLY A 7 7.18 -8.83 -14.18
N ASP A 8 6.67 -7.75 -13.59
CA ASP A 8 6.94 -7.43 -12.20
C ASP A 8 6.45 -8.60 -11.32
N ILE A 9 7.18 -8.86 -10.24
CA ILE A 9 6.80 -9.88 -9.26
C ILE A 9 6.07 -9.16 -8.14
N GLU A 10 4.86 -9.63 -7.83
CA GLU A 10 4.14 -9.19 -6.65
C GLU A 10 4.58 -9.98 -5.42
N LEU A 11 4.81 -9.27 -4.31
CA LEU A 11 5.07 -9.85 -3.00
C LEU A 11 4.05 -9.30 -2.01
N SER A 12 3.22 -10.18 -1.47
CA SER A 12 2.24 -9.83 -0.43
C SER A 12 2.72 -10.33 0.93
N ILE A 13 2.68 -9.45 1.93
CA ILE A 13 2.92 -9.80 3.34
C ILE A 13 1.58 -9.69 4.06
N LEU A 14 1.12 -10.79 4.64
CA LEU A 14 -0.22 -10.90 5.21
C LEU A 14 -0.14 -11.29 6.68
N PRO A 15 -0.76 -10.53 7.60
CA PRO A 15 -0.95 -10.96 8.98
C PRO A 15 -1.96 -12.11 9.02
N VAL A 16 -1.58 -13.22 9.67
CA VAL A 16 -2.43 -14.42 9.78
C VAL A 16 -3.62 -14.14 10.69
N ALA A 17 -4.80 -14.58 10.26
CA ALA A 17 -6.08 -14.50 10.96
C ALA A 17 -6.56 -13.07 11.25
N VAL A 18 -6.07 -12.07 10.52
CA VAL A 18 -6.53 -10.67 10.65
C VAL A 18 -7.42 -10.26 9.47
N SER A 19 -6.98 -10.54 8.24
CA SER A 19 -7.70 -10.23 6.99
C SER A 19 -9.00 -11.03 6.89
N TRP A 20 -9.97 -10.60 6.05
CA TRP A 20 -11.09 -11.49 5.73
C TRP A 20 -10.69 -12.52 4.70
N HIS A 21 -11.21 -13.74 4.90
CA HIS A 21 -11.18 -14.80 3.91
C HIS A 21 -9.78 -15.09 3.34
N CYS A 22 -8.72 -14.79 4.10
CA CYS A 22 -7.37 -15.13 3.68
C CYS A 22 -7.24 -16.64 3.69
N ALA A 23 -7.07 -17.24 2.51
CA ALA A 23 -6.97 -18.70 2.37
C ALA A 23 -5.84 -19.31 3.22
N LEU A 24 -4.80 -18.51 3.52
CA LEU A 24 -3.66 -18.91 4.35
C LEU A 24 -4.02 -19.10 5.83
N ASP A 25 -5.15 -18.57 6.29
CA ASP A 25 -5.60 -18.69 7.69
C ASP A 25 -6.13 -20.10 8.01
N GLY A 26 -6.51 -20.86 6.98
CA GLY A 26 -7.09 -22.18 7.13
C GLY A 26 -8.35 -22.16 7.99
N SER A 27 -8.29 -22.77 9.17
CA SER A 27 -9.41 -22.85 10.11
C SER A 27 -9.27 -21.92 11.32
N LEU A 28 -8.29 -21.01 11.33
CA LEU A 28 -8.08 -20.11 12.46
C LEU A 28 -9.25 -19.13 12.60
N PRO A 29 -9.76 -18.90 13.83
CA PRO A 29 -10.72 -17.84 14.05
C PRO A 29 -10.07 -16.49 13.81
N ARG A 30 -10.80 -15.58 13.17
CA ARG A 30 -10.31 -14.22 12.89
C ARG A 30 -10.14 -13.43 14.19
N PHE A 31 -9.00 -12.79 14.35
CA PHE A 31 -8.77 -11.78 15.36
C PHE A 31 -9.45 -10.47 14.94
N GLN A 32 -10.46 -10.07 15.71
CA GLN A 32 -11.09 -8.77 15.53
C GLN A 32 -10.23 -7.71 16.20
N LEU A 33 -9.48 -6.96 15.38
CA LEU A 33 -8.72 -5.81 15.82
C LEU A 33 -9.59 -4.55 15.78
N THR A 34 -9.40 -3.67 16.76
CA THR A 34 -9.95 -2.31 16.74
C THR A 34 -9.26 -1.45 15.67
N ALA A 35 -9.84 -0.30 15.32
CA ALA A 35 -9.22 0.64 14.37
C ALA A 35 -7.82 1.11 14.84
N ALA A 36 -7.63 1.27 16.15
CA ALA A 36 -6.34 1.63 16.72
C ALA A 36 -5.31 0.50 16.58
N GLU A 37 -5.71 -0.76 16.81
CA GLU A 37 -4.82 -1.91 16.65
C GLU A 37 -4.49 -2.18 15.17
N LEU A 38 -5.45 -1.97 14.26
CA LEU A 38 -5.20 -2.03 12.82
C LEU A 38 -4.24 -0.93 12.36
N THR A 39 -4.40 0.29 12.88
CA THR A 39 -3.50 1.41 12.61
C THR A 39 -2.07 1.07 13.04
N GLU A 40 -1.90 0.56 14.27
CA GLU A 40 -0.61 0.15 14.79
C GLU A 40 0.02 -0.96 13.94
N LEU A 41 -0.76 -1.98 13.58
CA LEU A 41 -0.32 -3.04 12.67
C LEU A 41 0.13 -2.48 11.30
N GLY A 42 -0.63 -1.53 10.74
CA GLY A 42 -0.29 -0.84 9.50
C GLY A 42 1.06 -0.12 9.59
N HIS A 43 1.30 0.63 10.68
CA HIS A 43 2.58 1.28 10.91
C HIS A 43 3.75 0.27 10.96
N GLN A 44 3.59 -0.83 11.70
CA GLN A 44 4.62 -1.89 11.77
C GLN A 44 4.90 -2.53 10.39
N LEU A 45 3.88 -2.69 9.56
CA LEU A 45 4.05 -3.18 8.18
C LEU A 45 4.80 -2.17 7.30
N TYR A 46 4.59 -0.85 7.48
CA TYR A 46 5.41 0.16 6.80
C TYR A 46 6.86 0.18 7.31
N GLU A 47 7.10 0.01 8.61
CA GLU A 47 8.45 -0.12 9.15
C GLU A 47 9.20 -1.33 8.56
N LEU A 48 8.50 -2.44 8.39
CA LEU A 48 9.00 -3.62 7.70
C LEU A 48 9.26 -3.34 6.21
N LEU A 49 8.30 -2.72 5.50
CA LEU A 49 8.44 -2.34 4.09
C LEU A 49 9.66 -1.43 3.85
N ALA A 50 9.95 -0.52 4.77
CA ALA A 50 11.13 0.35 4.72
C ALA A 50 12.46 -0.41 4.77
N GLN A 51 12.47 -1.71 5.13
CA GLN A 51 13.67 -2.56 5.05
C GLN A 51 13.89 -3.16 3.65
N PHE A 52 12.86 -3.19 2.80
CA PHE A 52 12.96 -3.74 1.44
C PHE A 52 13.52 -2.72 0.46
N ARG A 53 14.11 -3.22 -0.63
CA ARG A 53 14.67 -2.44 -1.74
C ARG A 53 14.30 -3.11 -3.06
N GLY A 54 14.27 -2.33 -4.13
CA GLY A 54 14.06 -2.81 -5.49
C GLY A 54 12.59 -2.86 -5.95
N TYR A 55 11.62 -2.63 -5.06
CA TYR A 55 10.21 -2.53 -5.46
C TYR A 55 9.92 -1.20 -6.17
N VAL A 56 8.87 -1.19 -7.00
CA VAL A 56 8.45 -0.05 -7.82
C VAL A 56 7.35 0.76 -7.14
N ALA A 57 6.33 0.05 -6.64
CA ALA A 57 5.24 0.58 -5.84
C ALA A 57 4.96 -0.38 -4.67
N ALA A 58 4.44 0.14 -3.58
CA ALA A 58 3.99 -0.65 -2.44
C ALA A 58 2.90 0.08 -1.67
N LYS A 59 1.99 -0.67 -1.06
CA LYS A 59 0.92 -0.14 -0.23
C LYS A 59 0.51 -1.20 0.79
N VAL A 60 0.23 -0.77 2.00
CA VAL A 60 -0.45 -1.56 3.03
C VAL A 60 -1.90 -1.11 3.09
N GLY A 61 -2.82 -2.05 3.15
CA GLY A 61 -4.23 -1.77 3.32
C GLY A 61 -5.10 -2.91 2.84
N TRP A 62 -6.38 -2.62 2.71
CA TRP A 62 -7.37 -3.52 2.14
C TRP A 62 -7.32 -3.49 0.61
N ASP A 63 -7.31 -4.67 -0.01
CA ASP A 63 -7.25 -4.88 -1.46
C ASP A 63 -6.29 -3.88 -2.17
N PRO A 64 -5.00 -3.85 -1.77
CA PRO A 64 -4.09 -2.81 -2.23
C PRO A 64 -3.64 -2.97 -3.69
N GLU A 65 -3.95 -4.10 -4.34
CA GLU A 65 -3.37 -4.56 -5.60
C GLU A 65 -3.57 -3.57 -6.76
N SER A 66 -4.76 -2.96 -6.86
CA SER A 66 -5.10 -1.96 -7.89
C SER A 66 -4.30 -0.66 -7.77
N PHE A 67 -3.64 -0.44 -6.64
CA PHE A 67 -2.78 0.72 -6.42
C PHE A 67 -1.29 0.41 -6.66
N LEU A 68 -0.96 -0.80 -7.13
CA LEU A 68 0.42 -1.22 -7.37
C LEU A 68 0.80 -1.21 -8.84
N ASP A 69 -0.16 -1.25 -9.77
CA ASP A 69 0.12 -1.18 -11.21
C ASP A 69 0.39 0.27 -11.67
N PRO A 70 1.59 0.59 -12.19
CA PRO A 70 1.90 1.90 -12.76
C PRO A 70 0.97 2.37 -13.88
N ALA A 71 0.34 1.45 -14.62
CA ALA A 71 -0.63 1.77 -15.67
C ALA A 71 -1.97 2.19 -15.07
N GLU A 72 -2.50 1.45 -14.09
CA GLU A 72 -3.72 1.82 -13.37
C GLU A 72 -3.53 3.13 -12.59
N LEU A 73 -2.40 3.29 -11.90
CA LEU A 73 -2.04 4.54 -11.23
C LEU A 73 -2.08 5.75 -12.18
N ARG A 74 -1.57 5.60 -13.41
CA ARG A 74 -1.58 6.68 -14.41
C ARG A 74 -2.97 6.97 -14.96
N ASN A 75 -3.77 5.94 -15.22
CA ASN A 75 -4.98 6.08 -16.02
C ASN A 75 -6.25 6.19 -15.18
N GLU A 76 -6.31 5.44 -14.07
CA GLU A 76 -7.51 5.25 -13.27
C GLU A 76 -7.45 6.04 -11.95
N TRP A 77 -6.26 6.17 -11.36
CA TRP A 77 -6.08 6.81 -10.04
C TRP A 77 -5.32 8.14 -10.08
N SER A 78 -5.16 8.73 -11.27
CA SER A 78 -4.34 9.94 -11.43
C SER A 78 -4.87 11.15 -10.65
N ALA A 79 -6.18 11.27 -10.48
CA ALA A 79 -6.76 12.37 -9.70
C ALA A 79 -6.44 12.22 -8.21
N GLU A 80 -6.64 11.02 -7.66
CA GLU A 80 -6.37 10.70 -6.26
C GLU A 80 -4.88 10.79 -5.92
N LEU A 81 -4.00 10.41 -6.86
CA LEU A 81 -2.56 10.59 -6.75
C LEU A 81 -2.15 12.06 -6.67
N ASN A 82 -2.70 12.89 -7.55
CA ASN A 82 -2.40 14.33 -7.59
C ASN A 82 -2.94 15.06 -6.36
N ASP A 83 -4.09 14.62 -5.84
CA ASP A 83 -4.67 15.15 -4.60
C ASP A 83 -4.01 14.59 -3.33
N GLY A 84 -3.07 13.65 -3.43
CA GLY A 84 -2.40 13.04 -2.29
C GLY A 84 -3.33 12.22 -1.40
N ARG A 85 -4.40 11.64 -1.96
CA ARG A 85 -5.44 10.91 -1.22
C ARG A 85 -5.14 9.43 -1.01
N LEU A 86 -4.20 8.87 -1.76
CA LEU A 86 -3.80 7.46 -1.62
C LEU A 86 -2.83 7.28 -0.45
N HIS A 87 -3.28 7.57 0.77
CA HIS A 87 -2.48 7.46 1.99
C HIS A 87 -1.78 6.11 2.12
N GLY A 88 -0.51 6.12 2.47
CA GLY A 88 0.35 4.95 2.58
C GLY A 88 0.91 4.44 1.24
N LEU A 89 0.56 5.01 0.09
CA LEU A 89 1.20 4.62 -1.18
C LEU A 89 2.67 5.04 -1.18
N VAL A 90 3.55 4.08 -1.42
CA VAL A 90 5.00 4.28 -1.56
C VAL A 90 5.41 4.01 -3.00
N LEU A 91 6.14 4.95 -3.61
CA LEU A 91 6.65 4.86 -4.97
C LEU A 91 8.17 5.00 -4.97
N CYS A 92 8.85 4.28 -5.85
CA CYS A 92 10.26 4.59 -6.12
C CYS A 92 10.37 5.95 -6.84
N ASP A 93 11.46 6.68 -6.62
CA ASP A 93 11.67 8.03 -7.19
C ASP A 93 11.52 8.06 -8.72
N LYS A 94 11.94 6.98 -9.38
CA LYS A 94 11.81 6.83 -10.83
C LYS A 94 10.35 6.80 -11.27
N LEU A 95 9.51 6.00 -10.62
CA LEU A 95 8.09 5.93 -10.96
C LEU A 95 7.38 7.24 -10.61
N HIS A 96 7.67 7.83 -9.46
CA HIS A 96 7.14 9.13 -9.06
C HIS A 96 7.43 10.20 -10.14
N THR A 97 8.65 10.21 -10.70
CA THR A 97 9.03 11.11 -11.78
C THR A 97 8.37 10.74 -13.12
N GLU A 98 8.25 9.45 -13.44
CA GLU A 98 7.56 8.97 -14.67
C GLU A 98 6.04 9.27 -14.65
N LEU A 99 5.45 9.51 -13.48
CA LEU A 99 4.05 9.89 -13.30
C LEU A 99 3.84 11.42 -13.22
N ASP A 100 4.92 12.22 -13.23
CA ASP A 100 4.86 13.69 -13.14
C ASP A 100 4.10 14.21 -11.90
N LEU A 101 4.27 13.51 -10.77
CA LEU A 101 3.56 13.83 -9.52
C LEU A 101 4.21 15.01 -8.77
N SER A 102 3.40 15.72 -7.98
CA SER A 102 3.84 16.89 -7.21
C SER A 102 4.94 16.54 -6.20
N THR A 103 5.65 17.56 -5.71
CA THR A 103 6.71 17.39 -4.69
C THR A 103 6.17 17.15 -3.27
N ASP A 104 4.85 17.05 -3.08
CA ASP A 104 4.22 16.98 -1.75
C ASP A 104 4.33 15.59 -1.10
N TYR A 105 5.03 14.67 -1.75
CA TYR A 105 5.33 13.36 -1.21
C TYR A 105 6.53 13.45 -0.27
N ASP A 106 6.36 12.89 0.92
CA ASP A 106 7.42 12.77 1.90
C ASP A 106 8.46 11.74 1.46
N VAL A 107 9.66 11.87 2.01
CA VAL A 107 10.69 10.84 1.85
C VAL A 107 10.32 9.66 2.74
N PHE A 108 10.06 8.50 2.14
CA PHE A 108 9.84 7.26 2.89
C PHE A 108 11.18 6.67 3.33
N GLN A 109 12.13 6.59 2.38
CA GLN A 109 13.52 6.20 2.57
C GLN A 109 14.31 6.61 1.31
N PRO A 110 15.66 6.57 1.31
CA PRO A 110 16.42 6.93 0.11
C PRO A 110 15.99 6.13 -1.13
N GLY A 111 15.60 6.83 -2.21
CA GLY A 111 15.10 6.22 -3.44
C GLY A 111 13.57 6.07 -3.50
N TYR A 112 12.85 6.43 -2.44
CA TYR A 112 11.41 6.21 -2.29
C TYR A 112 10.69 7.40 -1.66
N ARG A 113 9.51 7.68 -2.20
CA ARG A 113 8.58 8.72 -1.76
C ARG A 113 7.25 8.12 -1.41
N TRP A 114 6.52 8.76 -0.51
CA TRP A 114 5.21 8.28 -0.13
C TRP A 114 4.25 9.39 0.28
N ILE A 115 2.96 9.04 0.27
CA ILE A 115 1.94 9.79 0.99
C ILE A 115 1.86 9.14 2.38
N PRO A 116 2.13 9.86 3.49
CA PRO A 116 2.10 9.26 4.82
C PRO A 116 0.79 8.55 5.12
N TYR A 117 0.91 7.33 5.65
CA TYR A 117 -0.22 6.57 6.15
C TYR A 117 -0.83 7.27 7.37
N ARG A 118 -2.17 7.34 7.41
CA ARG A 118 -2.92 8.08 8.45
C ARG A 118 -3.63 7.18 9.47
N GLY A 119 -3.52 5.86 9.33
CA GLY A 119 -4.28 4.92 10.13
C GLY A 119 -5.61 4.52 9.49
N GLU A 120 -6.25 3.54 10.12
CA GLU A 120 -7.58 3.06 9.75
C GLU A 120 -8.67 3.86 10.49
N GLU A 121 -9.73 4.19 9.76
CA GLU A 121 -10.94 4.76 10.36
C GLU A 121 -11.89 3.65 10.81
N GLN A 122 -12.66 3.91 11.86
CA GLN A 122 -13.65 2.95 12.32
C GLN A 122 -14.73 2.78 11.25
N SER A 123 -14.77 1.62 10.61
CA SER A 123 -15.84 1.29 9.68
C SER A 123 -17.15 1.06 10.43
N ASN A 124 -18.21 1.74 10.01
CA ASN A 124 -19.58 1.48 10.47
C ASN A 124 -20.21 0.27 9.77
N LEU A 125 -19.52 -0.35 8.80
CA LEU A 125 -19.96 -1.59 8.16
C LEU A 125 -19.66 -2.75 9.10
N THR A 126 -20.68 -3.22 9.80
CA THR A 126 -20.64 -4.54 10.44
C THR A 126 -20.60 -5.59 9.33
N ALA A 127 -19.64 -6.52 9.42
CA ALA A 127 -19.72 -7.76 8.68
C ALA A 127 -21.02 -8.47 9.07
N ASP A 128 -21.94 -8.66 8.13
CA ASP A 128 -23.00 -9.65 8.29
C ASP A 128 -22.45 -11.08 8.09
#